data_AF-X1GL03-F1
#
_entry.id   AF-X1GL03-F1
#
_cell.length_a   1.000
_cell.length_b   1.000
_cell.length_c   1.000
_cell.angle_alpha   90.00
_cell.angle_beta   90.00
_cell.angle_gamma   90.00
#
_symmetry.space_group_name_H-M   'P 1'
#
loop_
_entity.id
_entity.type
_entity.pdbx_description
1 polymer ?
#
loop_
_entity_poly.entity_id
_entity_poly.type
_entity_poly.pdbx_seq_one_letter_code
_entity_poly.pdbx_strand_id
1 'polypeptide(L)' 'MTPKKMKDWIDGATYEDMLTRWRWAPSGSPWFQGEIGKYFELIMSQKRKEIGPTEATRISKRVGWEKDLRI' A
#
# COMPACT_ATOMS: atom_id res chain seq x y z
N MET A 1 14.28 -3.35 -7.93
CA MET A 1 13.20 -4.24 -8.43
C MET A 1 12.78 -3.74 -9.82
N THR A 2 12.55 -4.62 -10.80
CA THR A 2 12.11 -4.20 -12.14
C THR A 2 10.63 -3.79 -12.13
N PRO A 3 10.14 -2.93 -13.06
CA PRO A 3 8.73 -2.56 -13.16
C PRO A 3 7.76 -3.75 -13.17
N LYS A 4 8.07 -4.81 -13.93
CA LYS A 4 7.26 -6.04 -13.96
C LYS A 4 7.08 -6.66 -12.57
N LYS A 5 8.19 -6.95 -11.89
CA LYS A 5 8.18 -7.50 -10.51
C LYS A 5 7.41 -6.61 -9.52
N MET A 6 7.41 -5.28 -9.71
CA MET A 6 6.63 -4.36 -8.87
C MET A 6 5.13 -4.51 -9.11
N LYS A 7 4.69 -4.63 -10.37
CA LYS A 7 3.30 -4.93 -10.71
C LYS A 7 2.88 -6.29 -10.16
N ASP A 8 3.70 -7.33 -10.37
CA ASP A 8 3.46 -8.68 -9.85
C ASP A 8 3.27 -8.67 -8.31
N TRP A 9 4.04 -7.84 -7.58
CA TRP A 9 3.86 -7.65 -6.14
C TRP A 9 2.57 -6.89 -5.79
N ILE A 10 2.24 -5.83 -6.55
CA ILE A 10 1.00 -5.05 -6.35
C ILE A 10 -0.23 -5.94 -6.51
N ASP A 11 -0.23 -6.82 -7.50
CA ASP A 11 -1.36 -7.70 -7.80
C ASP A 11 -1.61 -8.68 -6.65
N GLY A 12 -0.54 -9.27 -6.11
CA GLY A 12 -0.59 -10.21 -4.99
C GLY A 12 -0.74 -9.57 -3.60
N ALA A 13 -0.50 -8.26 -3.47
CA ALA A 13 -0.52 -7.58 -2.18
C ALA A 13 -1.95 -7.42 -1.63
N THR A 14 -2.10 -7.53 -0.30
CA THR A 14 -3.34 -7.11 0.37
C THR A 14 -3.42 -5.58 0.47
N TYR A 15 -4.60 -5.03 0.78
CA TYR A 15 -4.72 -3.60 1.07
C TYR A 15 -3.80 -3.16 2.23
N GLU A 16 -3.62 -4.02 3.23
CA GLU A 16 -2.73 -3.77 4.37
C GLU A 16 -1.26 -3.69 3.95
N ASP A 17 -0.79 -4.63 3.13
CA ASP A 17 0.59 -4.63 2.61
C ASP A 17 0.87 -3.36 1.82
N MET A 18 -0.07 -2.97 0.95
CA MET A 18 0.02 -1.75 0.16
C MET A 18 0.04 -0.51 1.06
N LEU A 19 -0.87 -0.42 2.04
CA LEU A 19 -0.92 0.72 2.96
C LEU A 19 0.34 0.83 3.81
N THR A 20 0.88 -0.31 4.26
CA THR A 20 2.15 -0.37 4.99
C THR A 20 3.29 0.14 4.12
N ARG A 21 3.37 -0.30 2.86
CA ARG A 21 4.38 0.19 1.93
C ARG A 21 4.25 1.68 1.67
N TRP A 22 3.04 2.20 1.47
CA TRP A 22 2.79 3.64 1.31
C TRP A 22 3.31 4.41 2.53
N ARG A 23 2.87 4.05 3.73
CA ARG A 23 3.21 4.82 4.93
C ARG A 23 4.69 4.89 5.26
N TRP A 24 5.46 3.86 4.92
CA TRP A 24 6.82 3.70 5.44
C TRP A 24 7.93 3.71 4.40
N ALA A 25 7.59 3.78 3.11
CA ALA A 25 8.61 3.93 2.07
C ALA A 25 9.18 5.35 2.07
N PRO A 26 10.48 5.51 1.76
CA PRO A 26 11.11 6.83 1.72
C PRO A 26 10.47 7.72 0.64
N SER A 27 10.53 9.03 0.87
CA SER A 27 10.17 10.02 -0.15
C SER A 27 10.95 9.77 -1.45
N GLY A 28 10.27 9.89 -2.60
CA GLY A 28 10.88 9.59 -3.89
C GLY A 28 10.96 8.09 -4.23
N SER A 29 10.31 7.23 -3.44
CA SER A 29 10.22 5.79 -3.73
C SER A 29 9.70 5.51 -5.16
N PRO A 30 10.38 4.65 -5.94
CA PRO A 30 9.93 4.26 -7.29
C PRO A 30 8.54 3.60 -7.31
N TRP A 31 8.06 3.10 -6.18
CA TRP A 31 6.72 2.51 -6.03
C TRP A 31 5.59 3.50 -6.31
N PHE A 32 5.85 4.80 -6.16
CA PHE A 32 4.85 5.86 -6.25
C PHE A 32 5.17 6.86 -7.37
N GLN A 33 5.99 6.46 -8.34
CA GLN A 33 6.42 7.29 -9.46
C GLN A 33 6.06 6.67 -10.80
N GLY A 34 5.83 7.53 -11.80
CA GLY A 34 5.58 7.12 -13.18
C GLY A 34 4.41 6.13 -13.30
N GLU A 35 4.56 5.16 -14.20
CA GLU A 35 3.54 4.14 -14.44
C GLU A 35 3.29 3.22 -13.24
N ILE A 36 4.33 2.93 -12.45
CA ILE A 36 4.18 2.06 -11.28
C ILE A 36 3.37 2.76 -10.19
N GLY A 37 3.61 4.06 -9.96
CA GLY A 37 2.80 4.83 -9.02
C GLY A 37 1.33 4.91 -9.39
N LYS A 38 1.04 5.16 -10.68
CA LYS A 38 -0.34 5.16 -11.20
C LYS A 38 -1.01 3.79 -11.02
N TYR A 39 -0.27 2.72 -11.28
CA TYR A 39 -0.78 1.35 -11.10
C TYR A 39 -1.04 1.04 -9.61
N PHE A 40 -0.12 1.43 -8.74
CA PHE A 40 -0.24 1.27 -7.30
C PHE A 40 -1.50 1.97 -6.76
N GLU A 41 -1.73 3.22 -7.15
CA GLU A 41 -2.90 4.00 -6.75
C GLU A 41 -4.21 3.35 -7.21
N LEU A 42 -4.26 2.91 -8.47
CA LEU A 42 -5.43 2.23 -9.05
C LEU A 42 -5.80 0.98 -8.25
N ILE A 43 -4.84 0.07 -8.06
CA ILE A 43 -5.08 -1.21 -7.38
C ILE A 43 -5.39 -1.00 -5.90
N MET A 44 -4.72 -0.06 -5.24
CA MET A 44 -5.01 0.24 -3.84
C MET A 44 -6.41 0.83 -3.66
N SER A 45 -6.86 1.68 -4.58
CA SER A 45 -8.22 2.22 -4.60
C SER A 45 -9.26 1.12 -4.78
N GLN A 46 -9.01 0.16 -5.69
CA GLN A 46 -9.88 -1.00 -5.89
C GLN A 46 -9.95 -1.87 -4.63
N LYS A 47 -8.81 -2.28 -4.08
CA LYS A 47 -8.77 -3.11 -2.85
C LYS A 47 -9.40 -2.40 -1.65
N ARG A 48 -9.27 -1.06 -1.54
CA ARG A 48 -9.96 -0.26 -0.51
C ARG A 48 -11.48 -0.32 -0.66
N LYS A 49 -11.99 -0.29 -1.90
CA LYS A 49 -13.43 -0.40 -2.18
C LYS A 49 -13.95 -1.79 -1.87
N GLU A 50 -13.19 -2.83 -2.22
CA GLU A 50 -13.56 -4.25 -1.98
C GLU A 50 -13.74 -4.57 -0.50
N ILE A 51 -12.82 -4.12 0.36
CA ILE A 51 -12.92 -4.37 1.82
C ILE A 51 -13.91 -3.42 2.52
N GLY A 52 -14.30 -2.32 1.88
CA GLY A 52 -15.19 -1.32 2.44
C GLY A 52 -14.55 -0.37 3.47
N PRO A 53 -15.25 0.73 3.81
CA PRO A 53 -14.69 1.83 4.60
C PRO A 53 -14.38 1.46 6.05
N THR A 54 -15.20 0.59 6.68
CA THR A 54 -15.01 0.15 8.07
C THR A 54 -13.70 -0.63 8.21
N GLU A 55 -13.49 -1.63 7.35
CA GLU A 55 -12.29 -2.46 7.39
C GLU A 55 -11.04 -1.68 6.96
N ALA A 56 -11.16 -0.83 5.94
CA ALA A 56 -10.07 0.06 5.54
C ALA A 56 -9.62 0.97 6.69
N THR A 57 -10.57 1.46 7.50
CA THR A 57 -10.27 2.29 8.69
C THR A 57 -9.59 1.45 9.77
N ARG A 58 -10.08 0.25 10.06
CA ARG A 58 -9.48 -0.68 11.02
C ARG A 58 -8.02 -1.00 10.67
N ILE A 59 -7.75 -1.34 9.41
CA ILE A 59 -6.40 -1.59 8.90
C ILE A 59 -5.52 -0.34 9.01
N SER A 60 -6.04 0.84 8.64
CA SER A 60 -5.28 2.09 8.75
C SER A 60 -4.85 2.42 10.17
N LYS A 61 -5.71 2.16 11.16
CA LYS A 61 -5.37 2.30 12.58
C LYS A 61 -4.32 1.27 12.98
N ARG A 62 -4.51 0.00 12.64
CA ARG A 62 -3.51 -1.06 12.94
C ARG A 62 -2.12 -0.72 12.40
N VAL A 63 -2.00 -0.41 11.11
CA VAL A 63 -0.72 -0.04 10.47
C VAL A 63 -0.07 1.20 11.10
N GLY A 64 -0.89 2.18 11.52
CA GLY A 64 -0.39 3.40 12.14
C GLY A 64 0.12 3.22 13.57
N TRP A 65 -0.46 2.27 14.31
CA TRP A 65 -0.24 2.14 15.77
C TRP A 65 0.74 1.02 16.12
N GLU A 66 0.85 -0.05 15.32
CA GLU A 66 1.76 -1.17 15.60
C GLU A 66 3.25 -0.82 15.51
N LYS A 67 3.62 0.28 14.82
CA LYS A 67 5.03 0.75 14.80
C LYS A 67 5.38 1.72 15.91
N ASP A 68 4.39 2.22 16.67
CA ASP A 68 4.61 3.13 17.81
C ASP A 68 5.09 2.39 19.07
N LEU A 69 5.13 1.05 19.02
CA LEU A 69 5.69 0.17 20.08
C LEU A 69 7.18 -0.12 19.91
N ARG A 70 7.87 0.58 18.99
CA ARG A 70 9.34 0.57 18.93
C ARG A 70 9.87 1.68 19.83
N ILE A 71 9.73 1.48 21.14
CA ILE A 71 10.52 2.17 22.17
C ILE A 71 11.85 1.43 22.32
#